data_AF-D5RQK7-F1
#
_entry.id   AF-D5RQK7-F1
#
_cell.length_a   1.000
_cell.length_b   1.000
_cell.length_c   1.000
_cell.angle_alpha   90.00
_cell.angle_beta   90.00
_cell.angle_gamma   90.00
#
_symmetry.space_group_name_H-M   'P 1'
#
loop_
_entity.id
_entity.type
_entity.pdbx_description
1 polymer ?
#
loop_
_entity_poly.entity_id
_entity_poly.type
_entity_poly.pdbx_seq_one_letter_code
_entity_poly.pdbx_strand_id
1 'polypeptide(L)'
;MEAARSLPGADDAPDPARLADLGVRSPALLHWFAAPHLTVMPLHPHNGPLQIRLELGWVGTVLAALALLLLGRAAGRLALPAGPLGAMASGFVTFLASFGAWQPWWLCSLALALALALALASRATAPGRVVAPGNPGLP
;
A
#
# COMPACT_ATOMS: atom_id res chain seq x y z
N MET A 1 -3.89 10.51 9.15
CA MET A 1 -4.46 10.74 7.81
C MET A 1 -4.85 12.21 7.57
N GLU A 2 -4.81 13.05 8.61
CA GLU A 2 -5.22 14.47 8.53
C GLU A 2 -4.13 15.45 8.09
N ALA A 3 -2.85 15.07 8.19
CA ALA A 3 -1.73 15.93 7.76
C ALA A 3 -1.82 16.29 6.26
N ALA A 4 -2.47 15.45 5.46
CA ALA A 4 -2.68 15.70 4.05
C ALA A 4 -3.81 16.71 3.74
N ARG A 5 -4.63 17.05 4.74
CA ARG A 5 -5.72 18.02 4.60
C ARG A 5 -5.38 19.38 5.19
N SER A 6 -4.26 19.49 5.90
CA SER A 6 -3.87 20.70 6.64
C SER A 6 -2.76 21.50 5.96
N LEU A 7 -2.54 21.34 4.65
CA LEU A 7 -1.55 22.15 3.94
C LEU A 7 -2.07 23.58 3.73
N PRO A 8 -1.22 24.61 3.88
CA PRO A 8 -1.58 25.97 3.52
C PRO A 8 -2.06 26.06 2.06
N GLY A 9 -3.25 26.62 1.85
CA GLY A 9 -3.88 26.79 0.55
C GLY A 9 -4.63 25.57 -0.01
N ALA A 10 -4.76 24.50 0.76
CA ALA A 10 -5.55 23.31 0.39
C ALA A 10 -7.07 23.60 0.22
N ASP A 11 -7.55 24.65 0.89
CA ASP A 11 -8.95 25.08 0.83
C ASP A 11 -9.16 26.27 -0.11
N ASP A 12 -8.10 26.71 -0.80
CA ASP A 12 -8.18 27.86 -1.70
C ASP A 12 -8.96 27.49 -2.97
N ALA A 13 -9.65 28.48 -3.54
CA ALA A 13 -10.24 28.35 -4.86
C ALA A 13 -9.14 28.28 -5.94
N PRO A 14 -9.39 27.58 -7.06
CA PRO A 14 -8.46 27.55 -8.19
C PRO A 14 -8.09 28.95 -8.68
N ASP A 15 -6.80 29.29 -8.68
CA ASP A 15 -6.29 30.59 -9.13
C ASP A 15 -6.53 30.79 -10.65
N PRO A 16 -7.28 31.83 -11.07
CA PRO A 16 -7.54 32.13 -12.47
C PRO A 16 -6.28 32.33 -13.32
N ALA A 17 -5.20 32.86 -12.75
CA ALA A 17 -3.94 33.05 -13.46
C ALA A 17 -3.30 31.69 -13.80
N ARG A 18 -3.28 30.77 -12.83
CA ARG A 18 -2.79 29.39 -13.06
C ARG A 18 -3.67 28.62 -14.04
N LEU A 19 -4.99 28.82 -14.00
CA LEU A 19 -5.91 28.21 -14.98
C LEU A 19 -5.58 28.70 -16.41
N ALA A 20 -5.28 29.99 -16.58
CA ALA A 20 -4.87 30.55 -17.86
C ALA A 20 -3.52 29.97 -18.35
N ASP A 21 -2.56 29.78 -17.44
CA ASP A 21 -1.26 29.14 -17.72
C ASP A 21 -1.42 27.67 -18.17
N LEU A 22 -2.38 26.96 -17.56
CA LEU A 22 -2.76 25.58 -17.94
C LEU A 22 -3.60 25.52 -19.23
N GLY A 23 -3.87 26.66 -19.88
CA GLY A 23 -4.64 26.73 -21.11
C GLY A 23 -6.15 26.59 -20.92
N VAL A 24 -6.65 26.65 -19.68
CA VAL A 24 -8.08 26.63 -19.36
C VAL A 24 -8.69 27.99 -19.70
N ARG A 25 -9.16 28.14 -20.95
CA ARG A 25 -9.70 29.41 -21.47
C ARG A 25 -11.18 29.35 -21.85
N SER A 26 -11.80 28.17 -21.85
CA SER A 26 -13.20 28.06 -22.26
C SER A 26 -14.11 28.63 -21.16
N PRO A 27 -15.15 29.43 -21.52
CA PRO A 27 -16.07 30.00 -20.53
C PRO A 27 -16.76 28.93 -19.68
N ALA A 28 -17.07 27.78 -20.28
CA ALA A 28 -17.68 26.65 -19.58
C ALA A 28 -16.75 26.04 -18.52
N LEU A 29 -15.45 25.87 -18.83
CA LEU A 29 -14.49 25.35 -17.86
C LEU A 29 -14.23 26.36 -16.74
N LEU A 30 -14.09 27.65 -17.06
CA LEU A 30 -13.91 28.69 -16.05
C LEU A 30 -15.10 28.78 -15.10
N HIS A 31 -16.33 28.64 -15.62
CA HIS A 31 -17.54 28.58 -14.78
C HIS A 31 -17.55 27.34 -13.87
N TRP A 32 -17.09 26.19 -14.39
CA TRP A 32 -16.96 24.96 -13.60
C TRP A 32 -15.93 25.10 -12.47
N PHE A 33 -14.75 25.68 -12.74
CA PHE A 33 -13.71 25.92 -11.73
C PHE A 33 -14.08 26.99 -10.69
N ALA A 34 -15.03 27.88 -11.01
CA ALA A 34 -15.56 28.88 -10.08
C ALA A 34 -16.62 28.31 -9.11
N ALA A 35 -16.95 27.02 -9.21
CA ALA A 35 -17.95 26.41 -8.33
C ALA A 35 -17.48 26.44 -6.86
N PRO A 36 -18.34 26.84 -5.90
CA PRO A 36 -17.94 27.10 -4.52
C PRO A 36 -17.50 25.85 -3.72
N HIS A 37 -17.71 24.65 -4.27
CA HIS A 37 -17.30 23.39 -3.66
C HIS A 37 -15.95 22.88 -4.21
N LEU A 38 -15.36 23.58 -5.19
CA LEU A 38 -14.11 23.20 -5.81
C LEU A 38 -12.97 23.91 -5.08
N THR A 39 -12.18 23.15 -4.34
CA THR A 39 -10.93 23.62 -3.74
C THR A 39 -9.74 23.04 -4.49
N VAL A 40 -8.57 23.68 -4.35
CA VAL A 40 -7.30 23.10 -4.79
C VAL A 40 -7.04 21.85 -3.96
N MET A 41 -7.52 20.71 -4.47
CA MET A 41 -7.38 19.43 -3.79
C MET A 41 -5.91 19.24 -3.41
N PRO A 42 -5.58 19.07 -2.11
CA PRO A 42 -4.21 18.86 -1.69
C PRO A 42 -3.77 17.46 -2.11
N LEU A 43 -3.43 17.30 -3.39
CA LEU A 43 -2.82 16.10 -3.93
C LEU A 43 -1.45 15.98 -3.28
N HIS A 44 -1.37 15.18 -2.23
CA HIS A 44 -0.09 14.76 -1.70
C HIS A 44 0.55 13.79 -2.69
N PRO A 45 1.89 13.75 -2.75
CA PRO A 45 2.60 12.76 -3.55
C PRO A 45 2.13 11.35 -3.18
N HIS A 46 1.56 10.65 -4.17
CA HIS A 46 1.19 9.24 -4.07
C HIS A 46 2.44 8.38 -4.05
N ASN A 47 3.16 8.38 -2.93
CA ASN A 47 4.07 7.29 -2.61
C ASN A 47 4.37 7.23 -1.11
N GLY A 48 4.29 6.01 -0.56
CA GLY A 48 4.64 5.74 0.83
C GLY A 48 6.05 6.22 1.24
N PRO A 49 7.11 6.15 0.41
CA PRO A 49 8.44 6.65 0.77
C PRO A 49 8.48 8.14 1.12
N LEU A 50 7.77 9.00 0.36
CA LEU A 50 7.70 10.43 0.66
C LEU A 50 6.95 10.68 1.95
N GLN A 51 5.89 9.92 2.24
CA GLN A 51 5.21 10.04 3.53
C GLN A 51 6.08 9.60 4.70
N ILE A 52 6.81 8.49 4.58
CA ILE A 52 7.78 8.06 5.60
C ILE A 52 8.80 9.16 5.85
N ARG A 53 9.32 9.78 4.79
CA ARG A 53 10.28 10.88 4.91
C ARG A 53 9.67 12.12 5.56
N LEU A 54 8.42 12.45 5.26
CA LEU A 54 7.73 13.62 5.81
C LEU A 54 7.44 13.45 7.30
N GLU A 55 7.00 12.26 7.72
CA GLU A 55 6.59 12.00 9.10
C GLU A 55 7.75 11.61 10.03
N LEU A 56 8.75 10.87 9.52
CA LEU A 56 9.86 10.32 10.32
C LEU A 56 11.24 10.87 9.93
N GLY A 57 11.30 11.78 8.96
CA GLY A 57 12.55 12.36 8.47
C GLY A 57 13.47 11.34 7.78
N TRP A 58 14.76 11.72 7.72
CA TRP A 58 15.80 10.85 7.15
C TRP A 58 16.02 9.56 7.93
N VAL A 59 15.90 9.61 9.26
CA VAL A 59 16.08 8.43 10.12
C VAL A 59 15.05 7.36 9.75
N GLY A 60 13.77 7.72 9.70
CA GLY A 60 12.73 6.78 9.29
C GLY A 60 12.89 6.28 7.85
N THR A 61 13.33 7.14 6.94
CA THR A 61 13.59 6.77 5.54
C THR A 61 14.67 5.69 5.44
N VAL A 62 15.79 5.85 6.14
CA VAL A 62 16.89 4.88 6.16
C VAL A 62 16.44 3.57 6.79
N LEU A 63 15.71 3.62 7.91
CA LEU A 63 15.19 2.42 8.58
C LEU A 63 14.20 1.65 7.69
N ALA A 64 13.29 2.36 7.00
CA ALA A 64 12.34 1.73 6.08
C ALA A 64 13.04 1.07 4.88
N ALA A 65 14.03 1.75 4.29
CA ALA A 65 14.83 1.20 3.20
C ALA A 65 15.63 -0.03 3.65
N LEU A 66 16.23 0.01 4.83
CA LEU A 66 16.96 -1.11 5.40
C LEU A 66 16.03 -2.30 5.69
N ALA A 67 14.84 -2.06 6.25
CA ALA A 67 13.85 -3.10 6.49
C ALA A 67 13.43 -3.79 5.19
N LEU A 68 13.11 -3.04 4.14
CA LEU A 68 12.80 -3.57 2.80
C LEU A 68 13.95 -4.40 2.23
N LEU A 69 15.19 -3.93 2.35
CA LEU A 69 16.38 -4.66 1.89
C LEU A 69 16.57 -5.97 2.66
N LEU A 70 16.49 -5.94 3.99
CA LEU A 70 16.68 -7.11 4.83
C LEU A 70 15.58 -8.15 4.61
N LEU A 71 14.32 -7.72 4.50
CA LEU A 71 13.21 -8.59 4.16
C LEU A 71 13.39 -9.23 2.78
N GLY A 72 13.82 -8.45 1.77
CA GLY A 72 14.06 -8.97 0.42
C GLY A 72 15.19 -9.99 0.39
N ARG A 73 16.28 -9.74 1.13
CA ARG A 73 17.38 -10.70 1.29
C ARG A 73 16.95 -11.96 2.03
N ALA A 74 16.13 -11.84 3.06
CA ALA A 74 15.60 -12.99 3.80
C ALA A 74 14.67 -13.83 2.92
N ALA A 75 13.73 -13.19 2.21
CA ALA A 75 12.80 -13.85 1.30
C ALA A 75 13.54 -14.57 0.16
N GLY A 76 14.56 -13.94 -0.43
CA GLY A 76 15.38 -14.52 -1.50
C GLY A 76 16.22 -15.72 -1.09
N ARG A 77 16.41 -15.98 0.21
CA ARG A 77 17.14 -17.14 0.75
C ARG A 77 16.25 -18.35 1.02
N LEU A 78 14.92 -18.20 0.89
CA LEU A 78 13.99 -19.31 1.07
C LEU A 78 14.09 -20.30 -0.08
N ALA A 79 13.79 -21.58 0.18
CA ALA A 79 13.83 -22.64 -0.83
C ALA A 79 12.86 -22.38 -2.00
N LEU A 80 11.72 -21.75 -1.73
CA LEU A 80 10.73 -21.31 -2.72
C LEU A 80 10.48 -19.80 -2.56
N PRO A 81 11.34 -18.93 -3.12
CA PRO A 81 11.32 -17.50 -2.83
C PRO A 81 10.23 -16.74 -3.60
N ALA A 82 9.65 -17.33 -4.66
CA ALA A 82 8.72 -16.64 -5.56
C ALA A 82 7.47 -16.11 -4.86
N GLY A 83 6.87 -16.88 -3.93
CA GLY A 83 5.69 -16.46 -3.17
C GLY A 83 5.96 -15.25 -2.28
N PRO A 84 6.92 -15.34 -1.34
CA PRO A 84 7.30 -14.21 -0.48
C PRO A 84 7.78 -12.97 -1.24
N LEU A 85 8.60 -13.14 -2.28
CA LEU A 85 9.05 -12.01 -3.12
C LEU A 85 7.89 -11.38 -3.90
N GLY A 86 6.94 -12.18 -4.40
CA GLY A 86 5.73 -11.68 -5.05
C GLY A 86 4.84 -10.89 -4.09
N ALA A 87 4.67 -11.38 -2.86
CA ALA A 87 3.93 -10.66 -1.81
C ALA A 87 4.62 -9.34 -1.44
N MET A 88 5.95 -9.33 -1.31
CA MET A 88 6.72 -8.10 -1.09
C MET A 88 6.58 -7.11 -2.25
N ALA A 89 6.69 -7.57 -3.50
CA ALA A 89 6.54 -6.71 -4.67
C ALA A 89 5.14 -6.11 -4.75
N SER A 90 4.09 -6.93 -4.55
CA SER A 90 2.70 -6.47 -4.51
C SER A 90 2.46 -5.45 -3.39
N GLY A 91 2.97 -5.73 -2.18
CA GLY A 91 2.91 -4.81 -1.04
C GLY A 91 3.64 -3.49 -1.32
N PHE A 92 4.80 -3.53 -1.98
CA PHE A 92 5.56 -2.33 -2.32
C PHE A 92 4.88 -1.50 -3.42
N VAL A 93 4.31 -2.14 -4.45
CA VAL A 93 3.50 -1.44 -5.46
C VAL A 93 2.28 -0.79 -4.81
N THR A 94 1.62 -1.51 -3.91
CA THR A 94 0.49 -0.96 -3.14
C THR A 94 0.93 0.22 -2.27
N PHE A 95 2.07 0.13 -1.60
CA PHE A 95 2.67 1.20 -0.81
C PHE A 95 3.02 2.44 -1.64
N LEU A 96 3.48 2.25 -2.89
CA LEU A 96 3.70 3.34 -3.84
C LEU A 96 2.37 3.94 -4.34
N ALA A 97 1.36 3.12 -4.61
CA ALA A 97 0.08 3.60 -5.15
C ALA A 97 -0.89 4.17 -4.09
N SER A 98 -0.61 3.93 -2.80
CA SER A 98 -1.52 4.30 -1.71
C SER A 98 -1.48 5.80 -1.38
N PHE A 99 -2.64 6.33 -0.98
CA PHE A 99 -2.78 7.66 -0.38
C PHE A 99 -2.25 7.73 1.07
N GLY A 100 -1.70 6.63 1.58
CA GLY A 100 -0.87 6.69 2.77
C GLY A 100 -0.19 5.39 3.18
N ALA A 101 0.95 5.51 3.85
CA ALA A 101 1.71 4.41 4.46
C ALA A 101 0.89 3.68 5.55
N TRP A 102 0.02 4.39 6.26
CA TRP A 102 -0.70 3.84 7.44
C TRP A 102 -2.14 3.44 7.16
N GLN A 103 -2.50 3.25 5.89
CA GLN A 103 -3.87 2.94 5.49
C GLN A 103 -4.30 1.54 5.97
N PRO A 104 -5.39 1.41 6.75
CA PRO A 104 -5.78 0.11 7.32
C PRO A 104 -6.07 -0.96 6.28
N TRP A 105 -6.65 -0.62 5.13
CA TRP A 105 -7.11 -1.60 4.14
C TRP A 105 -5.98 -2.47 3.56
N TRP A 106 -4.82 -1.89 3.25
CA TRP A 106 -3.70 -2.67 2.70
C TRP A 106 -2.86 -3.33 3.79
N LEU A 107 -2.75 -2.71 4.97
CA LEU A 107 -2.16 -3.35 6.15
C LEU A 107 -2.94 -4.62 6.54
N CYS A 108 -4.27 -4.56 6.52
CA CYS A 108 -5.14 -5.73 6.71
C CYS A 108 -4.98 -6.75 5.58
N SER A 109 -4.76 -6.32 4.34
CA SER A 109 -4.51 -7.22 3.20
C SER A 109 -3.18 -7.96 3.35
N LEU A 110 -2.11 -7.29 3.81
CA LEU A 110 -0.84 -7.92 4.16
C LEU A 110 -1.00 -8.90 5.32
N ALA A 111 -1.72 -8.52 6.37
CA ALA A 111 -2.00 -9.38 7.51
C ALA A 111 -2.79 -10.64 7.10
N LEU A 112 -3.78 -10.49 6.22
CA LEU A 112 -4.54 -11.60 5.65
C LEU A 112 -3.65 -12.51 4.80
N ALA A 113 -2.80 -11.95 3.94
CA ALA A 113 -1.85 -12.73 3.14
C ALA A 113 -0.89 -13.54 4.02
N LEU A 114 -0.38 -12.94 5.10
CA LEU A 114 0.44 -13.63 6.09
C LEU A 114 -0.34 -14.76 6.80
N ALA A 115 -1.56 -14.49 7.26
CA ALA A 115 -2.40 -15.50 7.91
C ALA A 115 -2.68 -16.70 7.00
N LEU A 116 -2.98 -16.46 5.72
CA LEU A 116 -3.18 -17.52 4.72
C LEU A 116 -1.89 -18.30 4.48
N ALA A 117 -0.73 -17.62 4.36
CA ALA A 117 0.55 -18.29 4.20
C ALA A 117 0.89 -19.20 5.38
N LEU A 118 0.66 -18.74 6.62
CA LEU A 118 0.86 -19.53 7.83
C LEU A 118 -0.10 -20.71 7.91
N ALA A 119 -1.37 -20.54 7.54
CA ALA A 119 -2.36 -21.61 7.49
C ALA A 119 -2.02 -22.70 6.46
N LEU A 120 -1.40 -22.33 5.33
CA LEU A 120 -0.91 -23.29 4.34
C LEU A 120 0.34 -24.02 4.83
N ALA A 121 1.27 -23.30 5.47
CA ALA A 121 2.48 -23.89 6.04
C ALA A 121 2.16 -24.91 7.13
N SER A 122 1.20 -24.61 8.02
CA SER A 122 0.81 -25.53 9.11
C SER A 122 0.18 -26.83 8.58
N ARG A 123 -0.53 -26.78 7.44
CA ARG A 123 -1.05 -27.97 6.76
C ARG A 123 0.05 -28.82 6.13
N ALA A 124 1.09 -28.21 5.57
CA ALA A 124 2.22 -28.93 5.00
C ALA A 124 3.03 -29.69 6.08
N THR A 125 3.03 -29.18 7.32
CA THR A 125 3.70 -29.82 8.46
C THR A 125 2.81 -30.80 9.23
N ALA A 126 1.50 -30.87 8.95
CA ALA A 126 0.63 -31.82 9.62
C ALA A 126 0.98 -33.24 9.16
N PRO A 127 1.33 -34.18 10.07
CA PRO A 127 1.62 -35.56 9.68
C PRO A 127 0.40 -36.11 8.95
N GLY A 128 0.65 -36.65 7.74
CA GLY A 128 -0.38 -37.21 6.89
C GLY A 128 -1.29 -38.11 7.72
N ARG A 129 -2.58 -37.79 7.74
CA ARG A 129 -3.59 -38.61 8.39
C ARG A 129 -3.58 -39.94 7.66
N VAL A 130 -2.81 -40.91 8.17
CA VAL A 130 -2.83 -42.28 7.67
C VAL A 130 -4.25 -42.77 7.90
N VAL A 131 -5.03 -42.81 6.82
CA VAL A 131 -6.30 -43.54 6.81
C VAL A 131 -5.88 -44.98 6.99
N ALA A 132 -6.07 -45.50 8.21
CA ALA A 132 -5.86 -46.92 8.47
C ALA A 132 -6.71 -47.70 7.45
N PRO A 133 -6.14 -48.69 6.73
CA PRO A 133 -6.93 -49.53 5.85
C PRO A 133 -8.05 -50.17 6.68
N GLY A 134 -9.29 -49.97 6.24
CA GLY A 134 -10.46 -50.52 6.89
C GLY A 134 -10.30 -52.02 7.08
N ASN A 135 -10.53 -52.50 8.30
CA ASN A 135 -10.44 -53.91 8.66
C ASN A 135 -11.43 -54.72 7.78
N PRO A 136 -10.95 -55.56 6.84
CA PRO A 136 -11.82 -56.48 6.15
C PRO A 136 -11.90 -57.76 6.97
N GLY A 137 -12.98 -57.91 7.74
CA GLY A 137 -13.42 -59.21 8.24
C GLY A 137 -13.06 -59.50 9.69
N LEU A 138 -14.10 -59.65 10.50
CA LEU A 138 -14.16 -60.75 11.45
C LEU A 138 -15.27 -61.70 10.96
N PRO A 139 -15.07 -63.03 11.06
CA PRO A 139 -16.05 -64.05 10.70
C PRO A 139 -17.29 -64.05 11.58
#